data_AF-A0A838TVD2-F1
#
_entry.id   AF-A0A838TVD2-F1
#
_cell.length_a   1.000
_cell.length_b   1.000
_cell.length_c   1.000
_cell.angle_alpha   90.00
_cell.angle_beta   90.00
_cell.angle_gamma   90.00
#
_symmetry.space_group_name_H-M   'P 1'
#
loop_
_entity.id
_entity.type
_entity.pdbx_description
1 polymer ?
#
loop_
_entity_poly.entity_id
_entity_poly.type
_entity_poly.pdbx_seq_one_letter_code
_entity_poly.pdbx_strand_id
1 'polypeptide(L)'
;MPAIQRSEFALALNQVASERGVDVDVVLDTVQNAILAAYRKDHPGVEVEEYRAVLDPNTGEAKIFENDRDVTPPGFGRIAAQTAKQVILQKIREKEKEAIFTDYRVKIGSIVNGMVLRFAGPNIIIDIGKAEAIMPVSEQISNEKYHLNQRLAFYLSEIRQGMKGEEIIVSRSHNGLIEGLFKREVPEVAQGSVELKTIVREPGNRAKIAVFSSQPGIDPVGSCVGQKGVRVQAIIQELGGLEKIDIIQWSDNIETYIAQALSPAKNVRVEVDEEEKVAHVFVPQDELSLAIGKDGQNVRLAYKLTKYRIEIEGKTESDSGENAKEEATSDVASDNDTKKTESDSVEKSEK
;
A
#
# COMPACT_ATOMS: atom_id res chain seq x y z
N MET A 1 -37.25 48.37 18.43
CA MET A 1 -37.55 46.93 18.44
C MET A 1 -36.61 46.29 19.44
N PRO A 2 -37.10 45.55 20.46
CA PRO A 2 -36.21 44.91 21.42
C PRO A 2 -35.34 43.89 20.70
N ALA A 3 -34.05 43.87 21.02
CA ALA A 3 -33.12 42.88 20.49
C ALA A 3 -33.59 41.50 20.96
N ILE A 4 -34.01 40.64 20.02
CA ILE A 4 -34.34 39.24 20.30
C ILE A 4 -33.03 38.62 20.81
N GLN A 5 -32.94 38.35 22.12
CA GLN A 5 -31.90 37.51 22.67
C GLN A 5 -32.01 36.16 21.99
N ARG A 6 -31.12 35.91 21.03
CA ARG A 6 -31.07 34.63 20.31
C ARG A 6 -30.75 33.54 21.33
N SER A 7 -31.58 32.52 21.39
CA SER A 7 -31.35 31.39 22.27
C SER A 7 -30.04 30.68 21.91
N GLU A 8 -29.44 29.95 22.86
CA GLU A 8 -28.29 29.07 22.57
C GLU A 8 -28.61 28.08 21.43
N PHE A 9 -29.87 27.69 21.31
CA PHE A 9 -30.36 26.84 20.22
C PHE A 9 -30.24 27.54 18.86
N ALA A 10 -30.72 28.78 18.76
CA ALA A 10 -30.63 29.56 17.53
C ALA A 10 -29.17 29.84 17.12
N LEU A 11 -28.28 30.05 18.10
CA LEU A 11 -26.85 30.22 17.83
C LEU A 11 -26.23 28.91 17.31
N ALA A 12 -26.50 27.78 17.96
CA ALA A 12 -26.01 26.47 17.52
C ALA A 12 -26.53 26.10 16.12
N LEU A 13 -27.83 26.30 15.87
CA LEU A 13 -28.47 26.04 14.57
C LEU A 13 -27.86 26.89 13.45
N ASN A 14 -27.70 28.19 13.69
CA ASN A 14 -27.07 29.08 12.72
C ASN A 14 -25.60 28.73 12.51
N GLN A 15 -24.86 28.34 13.55
CA GLN A 15 -23.47 27.91 13.42
C GLN A 15 -23.34 26.70 12.50
N VAL A 16 -24.21 25.70 12.65
CA VAL A 16 -24.26 24.54 11.75
C VAL A 16 -24.51 24.98 10.32
N ALA A 17 -25.45 25.90 10.13
CA ALA A 17 -25.85 26.32 8.80
C ALA A 17 -24.80 27.18 8.10
N SER A 18 -24.23 28.17 8.80
CA SER A 18 -23.30 29.14 8.22
C SER A 18 -21.87 28.65 8.13
N GLU A 19 -21.35 27.92 9.13
CA GLU A 19 -19.94 27.51 9.13
C GLU A 19 -19.69 26.23 8.33
N ARG A 20 -20.73 25.40 8.12
CA ARG A 20 -20.59 24.05 7.57
C ARG A 20 -21.45 23.80 6.32
N GLY A 21 -22.14 24.83 5.81
CA GLY A 21 -22.87 24.79 4.54
C GLY A 21 -24.07 23.85 4.52
N VAL A 22 -24.75 23.69 5.67
CA VAL A 22 -25.98 22.90 5.78
C VAL A 22 -27.17 23.83 5.72
N ASP A 23 -28.20 23.47 4.96
CA ASP A 23 -29.45 24.23 4.98
C ASP A 23 -30.10 24.12 6.38
N VAL A 24 -30.54 25.26 6.93
CA VAL A 24 -31.22 25.35 8.23
C VAL A 24 -32.45 24.45 8.22
N ASP A 25 -33.19 24.42 7.10
CA ASP A 25 -34.45 23.69 6.98
C ASP A 25 -34.20 22.18 7.08
N VAL A 26 -33.12 21.68 6.45
CA VAL A 26 -32.73 20.26 6.53
C VAL A 26 -32.36 19.86 7.95
N VAL A 27 -31.71 20.75 8.71
CA VAL A 27 -31.38 20.49 10.12
C VAL A 27 -32.64 20.47 10.97
N LEU A 28 -33.56 21.42 10.76
CA LEU A 28 -34.84 21.49 11.47
C LEU A 28 -35.70 20.25 11.23
N ASP A 29 -35.83 19.81 9.98
CA ASP A 29 -36.57 18.58 9.63
C ASP A 29 -35.98 17.35 10.31
N THR A 30 -34.65 17.24 10.32
CA THR A 30 -33.95 16.12 10.99
C THR A 30 -34.22 16.13 12.50
N VAL A 31 -34.20 17.32 13.12
CA VAL A 31 -34.47 17.48 14.55
C VAL A 31 -35.93 17.16 14.87
N GLN A 32 -36.89 17.63 14.06
CA GLN A 32 -38.31 17.35 14.25
C GLN A 32 -38.60 15.85 14.16
N ASN A 33 -38.04 15.16 13.16
CA ASN A 33 -38.16 13.71 13.03
C ASN A 33 -37.57 12.95 14.23
N ALA A 34 -36.43 13.41 14.76
CA ALA A 34 -35.83 12.81 15.95
C ALA A 34 -36.67 13.05 17.22
N ILE A 35 -37.27 14.23 17.36
CA ILE A 35 -38.20 14.55 18.46
C ILE A 35 -39.44 13.66 18.37
N LEU A 36 -40.00 13.45 17.17
CA LEU A 36 -41.10 12.49 16.96
C LEU A 36 -40.71 11.06 17.34
N ALA A 37 -39.52 10.61 16.95
CA ALA A 37 -39.02 9.30 17.32
C ALA A 37 -38.85 9.14 18.84
N ALA A 38 -38.42 10.20 19.54
CA ALA A 38 -38.34 10.23 21.00
C ALA A 38 -39.75 10.18 21.64
N TYR A 39 -40.71 10.94 21.12
CA TYR A 39 -42.10 10.92 21.57
C TYR A 39 -42.73 9.52 21.47
N ARG A 40 -42.53 8.82 20.33
CA ARG A 40 -43.03 7.46 20.10
C ARG A 40 -42.47 6.45 21.09
N LYS A 41 -41.22 6.62 21.52
CA LYS A 41 -40.59 5.71 22.48
C LYS A 41 -41.31 5.72 23.83
N ASP A 42 -41.81 6.87 24.25
CA ASP A 42 -42.53 7.06 25.50
C ASP A 42 -44.05 6.80 25.37
N HIS A 43 -44.55 6.70 24.12
CA HIS A 43 -45.97 6.45 23.80
C HIS A 43 -46.11 5.30 22.78
N PRO A 44 -45.92 4.03 23.21
CA PRO A 44 -46.06 2.87 22.33
C PRO A 44 -47.51 2.73 21.83
N GLY A 45 -47.69 2.62 20.51
CA GLY A 45 -49.00 2.51 19.85
C GLY A 45 -49.41 3.71 18.99
N VAL A 46 -48.57 4.75 18.95
CA VAL A 46 -48.76 5.93 18.09
C VAL A 46 -48.31 5.65 16.64
N GLU A 47 -49.19 5.88 15.67
CA GLU A 47 -48.84 5.88 14.24
C GLU A 47 -48.17 7.20 13.83
N VAL A 48 -47.00 7.14 13.21
CA VAL A 48 -46.15 8.31 12.93
C VAL A 48 -46.79 9.28 11.94
N GLU A 49 -47.70 8.79 11.10
CA GLU A 49 -48.36 9.57 10.03
C GLU A 49 -49.35 10.60 10.57
N GLU A 50 -49.85 10.43 11.80
CA GLU A 50 -50.83 11.33 12.43
C GLU A 50 -50.19 12.44 13.29
N TYR A 51 -48.86 12.36 13.52
CA TYR A 51 -48.14 13.20 14.47
C TYR A 51 -47.06 14.03 13.77
N ARG A 52 -47.03 15.33 14.07
CA ARG A 52 -45.97 16.25 13.59
C ARG A 52 -45.28 16.95 14.76
N ALA A 53 -43.96 16.97 14.75
CA ALA A 53 -43.19 17.83 15.64
C ALA A 53 -42.94 19.17 14.95
N VAL A 54 -43.18 20.26 15.67
CA VAL A 54 -42.81 21.60 15.26
C VAL A 54 -41.74 22.11 16.20
N LEU A 55 -40.72 22.72 15.63
CA LEU A 55 -39.63 23.33 16.39
C LEU A 55 -39.51 24.80 15.98
N ASP A 56 -39.54 25.70 16.95
CA ASP A 56 -39.27 27.11 16.70
C ASP A 56 -37.74 27.33 16.56
N PRO A 57 -37.27 27.85 15.41
CA PRO A 57 -35.83 28.02 15.14
C PRO A 57 -35.16 29.09 16.01
N ASN A 58 -35.93 30.03 16.57
CA ASN A 58 -35.41 31.14 17.39
C ASN A 58 -35.39 30.79 18.87
N THR A 59 -36.43 30.11 19.36
CA THR A 59 -36.60 29.80 20.78
C THR A 59 -36.17 28.38 21.13
N GLY A 60 -36.16 27.46 20.16
CA GLY A 60 -35.96 26.02 20.40
C GLY A 60 -37.16 25.34 21.04
N GLU A 61 -38.31 26.01 21.13
CA GLU A 61 -39.54 25.45 21.66
C GLU A 61 -40.06 24.35 20.74
N ALA A 62 -40.29 23.16 21.29
CA ALA A 62 -40.76 22.00 20.55
C ALA A 62 -42.19 21.64 20.96
N LYS A 63 -43.06 21.44 19.97
CA LYS A 63 -44.46 21.04 20.15
C LYS A 63 -44.79 19.81 19.32
N ILE A 64 -45.65 18.94 19.84
CA ILE A 64 -46.19 17.79 19.13
C ILE A 64 -47.65 18.06 18.82
N PHE A 65 -48.02 17.90 17.55
CA PHE A 65 -49.41 17.99 17.12
C PHE A 65 -49.90 16.65 16.60
N GLU A 66 -51.09 16.24 17.02
CA GLU A 66 -51.87 15.13 16.47
C GLU A 66 -53.05 15.76 15.70
N ASN A 67 -53.14 15.56 14.38
CA ASN A 67 -54.22 16.15 13.57
C ASN A 67 -54.49 17.65 13.88
N ASP A 68 -53.41 18.44 13.96
CA ASP A 68 -53.39 19.87 14.32
C ASP A 68 -53.80 20.25 15.75
N ARG A 69 -54.01 19.27 16.63
CA ARG A 69 -54.18 19.52 18.08
C ARG A 69 -52.85 19.39 18.79
N ASP A 70 -52.50 20.40 19.58
CA ASP A 70 -51.31 20.36 20.44
C ASP A 70 -51.51 19.31 21.54
N VAL A 71 -50.73 18.23 21.46
CA VAL A 71 -50.74 17.09 22.39
C VAL A 71 -49.42 17.01 23.16
N THR A 72 -48.67 18.11 23.23
CA THR A 72 -47.35 18.16 23.86
C THR A 72 -47.44 17.81 25.36
N PRO A 73 -46.79 16.73 25.83
CA PRO A 73 -46.84 16.36 27.24
C PRO A 73 -46.14 17.39 28.13
N PRO A 74 -46.59 17.58 29.38
CA PRO A 74 -45.90 18.43 30.35
C PRO A 74 -44.44 17.99 30.55
N GLY A 75 -43.49 18.92 30.42
CA GLY A 75 -42.06 18.64 30.57
C GLY A 75 -41.38 18.02 29.34
N PHE A 76 -42.13 17.71 28.27
CA PHE A 76 -41.57 17.17 27.02
C PHE A 76 -40.57 18.12 26.35
N GLY A 77 -40.73 19.44 26.53
CA GLY A 77 -39.79 20.44 26.03
C GLY A 77 -38.34 20.21 26.45
N ARG A 78 -38.09 19.64 27.65
CA ARG A 78 -36.73 19.29 28.09
C ARG A 78 -36.15 18.12 27.29
N ILE A 79 -36.97 17.09 27.05
CA ILE A 79 -36.59 15.89 26.27
C ILE A 79 -36.33 16.29 24.82
N ALA A 80 -37.21 17.11 24.25
CA ALA A 80 -37.07 17.64 22.90
C ALA A 80 -35.81 18.51 22.76
N ALA A 81 -35.52 19.40 23.71
CA ALA A 81 -34.31 20.22 23.68
C ALA A 81 -33.02 19.38 23.75
N GLN A 82 -32.98 18.33 24.60
CA GLN A 82 -31.83 17.41 24.66
C GLN A 82 -31.66 16.61 23.36
N THR A 83 -32.76 16.13 22.80
CA THR A 83 -32.79 15.39 21.53
C THR A 83 -32.31 16.29 20.39
N ALA A 84 -32.84 17.51 20.31
CA ALA A 84 -32.45 18.52 19.32
C ALA A 84 -30.96 18.84 19.40
N LYS A 85 -30.44 19.08 20.61
CA LYS A 85 -29.01 19.30 20.81
C LYS A 85 -28.16 18.14 20.31
N GLN A 86 -28.56 16.89 20.60
CA GLN A 86 -27.84 15.70 20.17
C GLN A 86 -27.85 15.55 18.64
N VAL A 87 -28.99 15.77 18.00
CA VAL A 87 -29.15 15.67 16.54
C VAL A 87 -28.36 16.75 15.83
N ILE A 88 -28.40 17.98 16.32
CA ILE A 88 -27.60 19.10 15.79
C ILE A 88 -26.11 18.75 15.90
N LEU A 89 -25.64 18.33 17.08
CA LEU A 89 -24.23 17.94 17.26
C LEU A 89 -23.82 16.77 16.37
N GLN A 90 -24.72 15.79 16.16
CA GLN A 90 -24.47 14.70 15.24
C GLN A 90 -24.35 15.21 13.80
N LYS A 91 -25.23 16.12 13.37
CA LYS A 91 -25.20 16.68 12.02
C LYS A 91 -23.95 17.50 11.75
N ILE A 92 -23.47 18.25 12.74
CA ILE A 92 -22.17 18.94 12.68
C ILE A 92 -21.06 17.93 12.43
N ARG A 93 -21.00 16.86 13.22
CA ARG A 93 -19.95 15.82 13.08
C ARG A 93 -20.01 15.10 11.73
N GLU A 94 -21.21 14.81 11.23
CA GLU A 94 -21.40 14.21 9.89
C GLU A 94 -20.82 15.09 8.79
N LYS A 95 -21.08 16.41 8.85
CA LYS A 95 -20.59 17.37 7.87
C LYS A 95 -19.09 17.62 7.97
N GLU A 96 -18.56 17.68 9.19
CA GLU A 96 -17.11 17.72 9.42
C GLU A 96 -16.44 16.47 8.85
N LYS A 97 -17.02 15.29 9.10
CA LYS A 97 -16.53 14.03 8.54
C LYS A 97 -16.56 14.07 7.01
N GLU A 98 -17.67 14.49 6.40
CA GLU A 98 -17.80 14.60 4.93
C GLU A 98 -16.73 15.51 4.32
N ALA A 99 -16.47 16.68 4.91
CA ALA A 99 -15.42 17.60 4.47
C ALA A 99 -14.03 16.96 4.56
N ILE A 100 -13.71 16.30 5.67
CA ILE A 100 -12.42 15.61 5.85
C ILE A 100 -12.24 14.48 4.82
N PHE A 101 -13.29 13.70 4.56
CA PHE A 101 -13.23 12.61 3.59
C PHE A 101 -13.04 13.13 2.16
N THR A 102 -13.66 14.26 1.82
CA THR A 102 -13.44 14.95 0.55
C THR A 102 -11.97 15.35 0.38
N ASP A 103 -11.34 15.91 1.41
CA ASP A 103 -9.90 16.24 1.41
C ASP A 103 -9.03 15.00 1.17
N TYR A 104 -9.36 13.86 1.79
CA TYR A 104 -8.59 12.63 1.65
C TYR A 104 -8.82 11.91 0.32
N ARG A 105 -9.99 12.06 -0.32
CA ARG A 105 -10.24 11.50 -1.67
C ARG A 105 -9.22 11.99 -2.69
N VAL A 106 -8.89 13.29 -2.64
CA VAL A 106 -7.89 13.90 -3.54
C VAL A 106 -6.48 13.38 -3.25
N LYS A 107 -6.23 12.88 -2.02
CA LYS A 107 -4.93 12.36 -1.58
C LYS A 107 -4.78 10.86 -1.78
N ILE A 108 -5.81 10.14 -2.23
CA ILE A 108 -5.72 8.69 -2.49
C ILE A 108 -4.54 8.44 -3.43
N GLY A 109 -3.73 7.44 -3.11
CA GLY A 109 -2.50 7.15 -3.82
C GLY A 109 -1.25 7.89 -3.32
N SER A 110 -1.36 8.65 -2.22
CA SER A 110 -0.23 9.30 -1.56
C SER A 110 0.18 8.61 -0.27
N ILE A 111 1.36 8.97 0.24
CA ILE A 111 1.82 8.55 1.57
C ILE A 111 1.33 9.51 2.64
N VAL A 112 0.91 8.95 3.77
CA VAL A 112 0.51 9.68 4.97
C VAL A 112 1.28 9.16 6.17
N ASN A 113 1.76 10.06 7.03
CA ASN A 113 2.32 9.65 8.32
C ASN A 113 1.17 9.49 9.30
N GLY A 114 1.16 8.37 10.02
CA GLY A 114 0.13 8.08 11.01
C GLY A 114 0.68 7.46 12.28
N MET A 115 -0.12 7.46 13.33
CA MET A 115 0.20 6.85 14.62
C MET A 115 -0.76 5.72 14.93
N VAL A 116 -0.23 4.54 15.28
CA VAL A 116 -1.06 3.39 15.68
C VAL A 116 -1.77 3.72 16.99
N LEU A 117 -3.10 3.84 16.94
CA LEU A 117 -3.92 4.19 18.11
C LEU A 117 -4.32 2.97 18.93
N ARG A 118 -4.86 1.95 18.25
CA ARG A 118 -5.42 0.74 18.88
C ARG A 118 -5.55 -0.41 17.89
N PHE A 119 -5.67 -1.60 18.44
CA PHE A 119 -6.01 -2.82 17.70
C PHE A 119 -7.51 -3.10 17.84
N ALA A 120 -8.20 -3.26 16.72
CA ALA A 120 -9.62 -3.57 16.64
C ALA A 120 -9.79 -4.99 16.06
N GLY A 121 -9.66 -5.99 16.93
CA GLY A 121 -9.52 -7.38 16.49
C GLY A 121 -8.25 -7.54 15.65
N PRO A 122 -8.35 -8.06 14.41
CA PRO A 122 -7.19 -8.21 13.55
C PRO A 122 -6.84 -6.94 12.74
N ASN A 123 -7.72 -5.92 12.78
CA ASN A 123 -7.49 -4.64 12.11
C ASN A 123 -6.76 -3.67 13.03
N ILE A 124 -6.00 -2.75 12.45
CA ILE A 124 -5.29 -1.71 13.19
C ILE A 124 -5.95 -0.37 12.89
N ILE A 125 -6.16 0.44 13.93
CA ILE A 125 -6.68 1.80 13.80
C ILE A 125 -5.50 2.78 13.90
N ILE A 126 -5.40 3.68 12.94
CA ILE A 126 -4.30 4.63 12.79
C ILE A 126 -4.87 6.04 12.83
N ASP A 127 -4.28 6.90 13.65
CA ASP A 127 -4.49 8.34 13.59
C ASP A 127 -3.67 8.92 12.44
N ILE A 128 -4.33 9.53 11.46
CA ILE A 128 -3.70 10.23 10.33
C ILE A 128 -3.86 11.75 10.42
N GLY A 129 -4.11 12.27 11.63
CA GLY A 129 -4.20 13.69 11.97
C GLY A 129 -5.64 14.19 12.07
N LYS A 130 -6.30 14.38 10.92
CA LYS A 130 -7.69 14.88 10.90
C LYS A 130 -8.75 13.77 11.01
N ALA A 131 -8.36 12.51 10.80
CA ALA A 131 -9.27 11.36 10.81
C ALA A 131 -8.56 10.11 11.35
N GLU A 132 -9.37 9.11 11.70
CA GLU A 132 -8.90 7.75 11.92
C GLU A 132 -8.98 6.96 10.61
N ALA A 133 -7.95 6.16 10.33
CA ALA A 133 -7.90 5.20 9.24
C ALA A 133 -7.81 3.76 9.77
N ILE A 134 -8.23 2.82 8.95
CA ILE A 134 -8.17 1.38 9.20
C ILE A 134 -7.10 0.76 8.31
N MET A 135 -6.26 -0.11 8.90
CA MET A 135 -5.37 -1.01 8.18
C MET A 135 -5.84 -2.45 8.38
N PRO A 136 -6.56 -3.03 7.40
CA PRO A 136 -7.02 -4.41 7.47
C PRO A 136 -5.85 -5.38 7.28
N VAL A 137 -6.04 -6.65 7.67
CA VAL A 137 -4.98 -7.68 7.62
C VAL A 137 -4.31 -7.82 6.25
N SER A 138 -5.08 -7.70 5.16
CA SER A 138 -4.55 -7.78 3.79
C SER A 138 -3.56 -6.66 3.46
N GLU A 139 -3.69 -5.52 4.14
CA GLU A 139 -2.87 -4.34 3.95
C GLU A 139 -1.71 -4.24 4.96
N GLN A 140 -1.61 -5.22 5.87
CA GLN A 140 -0.53 -5.35 6.85
C GLN A 140 0.63 -6.17 6.27
N ILE A 141 1.84 -5.89 6.76
CA ILE A 141 3.01 -6.73 6.49
C ILE A 141 3.04 -7.82 7.57
N SER A 142 2.92 -9.09 7.18
CA SER A 142 2.69 -10.20 8.12
C SER A 142 3.81 -10.43 9.15
N ASN A 143 5.05 -10.08 8.83
CA ASN A 143 6.21 -10.20 9.72
C ASN A 143 6.59 -8.89 10.42
N GLU A 144 5.89 -7.78 10.14
CA GLU A 144 6.11 -6.50 10.80
C GLU A 144 5.34 -6.44 12.12
N LYS A 145 6.00 -6.01 13.19
CA LYS A 145 5.36 -5.86 14.51
C LYS A 145 4.93 -4.42 14.72
N TYR A 146 3.61 -4.23 14.76
CA TYR A 146 2.99 -2.94 15.07
C TYR A 146 2.83 -2.78 16.58
N HIS A 147 3.13 -1.59 17.11
CA HIS A 147 2.99 -1.24 18.52
C HIS A 147 2.11 -0.01 18.70
N LEU A 148 1.44 0.10 19.85
CA LEU A 148 0.68 1.30 20.20
C LEU A 148 1.58 2.53 20.23
N ASN A 149 1.04 3.67 19.78
CA ASN A 149 1.72 4.96 19.66
C ASN A 149 2.93 4.97 18.71
N GLN A 150 3.14 3.90 17.95
CA GLN A 150 4.18 3.85 16.93
C GLN A 150 3.79 4.75 15.75
N ARG A 151 4.71 5.62 15.33
CA ARG A 151 4.55 6.45 14.13
C ARG A 151 5.19 5.75 12.93
N LEU A 152 4.44 5.65 11.85
CA LEU A 152 4.87 5.01 10.60
C LEU A 152 4.31 5.78 9.41
N ALA A 153 4.96 5.66 8.26
CA ALA A 153 4.38 6.00 6.97
C ALA A 153 3.45 4.87 6.48
N PHE A 154 2.30 5.29 5.95
CA PHE A 154 1.31 4.42 5.33
C PHE A 154 0.95 4.93 3.94
N TYR A 155 0.58 4.02 3.04
CA TYR A 155 -0.01 4.37 1.77
C TYR A 155 -1.52 4.52 1.92
N LEU A 156 -2.07 5.64 1.45
CA LEU A 156 -3.52 5.86 1.41
C LEU A 156 -4.12 5.09 0.24
N SER A 157 -4.65 3.90 0.51
CA SER A 157 -5.07 2.93 -0.51
C SER A 157 -6.40 3.31 -1.15
N GLU A 158 -7.45 3.43 -0.34
CA GLU A 158 -8.80 3.73 -0.82
C GLU A 158 -9.67 4.30 0.30
N ILE A 159 -10.85 4.77 -0.09
CA ILE A 159 -11.94 5.10 0.83
C ILE A 159 -13.15 4.26 0.40
N ARG A 160 -13.69 3.47 1.31
CA ARG A 160 -14.80 2.55 1.03
C ARG A 160 -15.92 2.64 2.04
N GLN A 161 -17.10 2.16 1.66
CA GLN A 161 -18.27 2.10 2.54
C GLN A 161 -18.16 0.89 3.47
N GLY A 162 -17.99 1.14 4.77
CA GLY A 162 -18.05 0.13 5.83
C GLY A 162 -19.43 0.06 6.50
N MET A 163 -19.56 -0.80 7.52
CA MET A 163 -20.81 -0.97 8.27
C MET A 163 -21.25 0.31 9.02
N LYS A 164 -20.28 1.18 9.35
CA LYS A 164 -20.50 2.42 10.12
C LYS A 164 -20.28 3.68 9.25
N GLY A 165 -20.43 3.53 7.94
CA GLY A 165 -20.20 4.58 6.94
C GLY A 165 -18.82 4.49 6.31
N GLU A 166 -18.37 5.59 5.72
CA GLU A 166 -17.07 5.64 5.02
C GLU A 166 -15.90 5.42 5.98
N GLU A 167 -14.95 4.62 5.49
CA GLU A 167 -13.71 4.25 6.16
C GLU A 167 -12.53 4.53 5.24
N ILE A 168 -11.48 5.15 5.80
CA ILE A 168 -10.23 5.39 5.11
C ILE A 168 -9.35 4.16 5.28
N ILE A 169 -8.93 3.55 4.18
CA ILE A 169 -8.08 2.36 4.19
C ILE A 169 -6.63 2.79 3.91
N VAL A 170 -5.74 2.41 4.82
CA VAL A 170 -4.30 2.62 4.67
C VAL A 170 -3.57 1.29 4.62
N SER A 171 -2.39 1.32 4.01
CA SER A 171 -1.61 0.12 3.71
C SER A 171 -0.13 0.26 3.99
N ARG A 172 0.45 -0.83 4.50
CA ARG A 172 1.88 -1.05 4.59
C ARG A 172 2.39 -1.99 3.49
N SER A 173 1.54 -2.90 3.00
CA SER A 173 1.92 -3.90 2.00
C SER A 173 1.87 -3.39 0.55
N HIS A 174 1.12 -2.33 0.27
CA HIS A 174 0.95 -1.81 -1.10
C HIS A 174 2.24 -1.22 -1.70
N ASN A 175 2.47 -1.41 -3.00
CA ASN A 175 3.68 -0.93 -3.69
C ASN A 175 3.82 0.59 -3.71
N GLY A 176 2.70 1.31 -3.70
CA GLY A 176 2.68 2.77 -3.65
C GLY A 176 3.31 3.36 -2.38
N LEU A 177 3.44 2.56 -1.30
CA LEU A 177 4.25 2.97 -0.16
C LEU A 177 5.72 3.14 -0.56
N ILE A 178 6.30 2.14 -1.22
CA ILE A 178 7.70 2.20 -1.69
C ILE A 178 7.87 3.39 -2.63
N GLU A 179 6.99 3.53 -3.61
CA GLU A 179 7.04 4.64 -4.57
C GLU A 179 7.01 6.01 -3.88
N GLY A 180 6.09 6.19 -2.92
CA GLY A 180 5.99 7.44 -2.16
C GLY A 180 7.19 7.68 -1.24
N LEU A 181 7.77 6.64 -0.64
CA LEU A 181 8.99 6.74 0.17
C LEU A 181 10.20 7.12 -0.68
N PHE A 182 10.34 6.54 -1.87
CA PHE A 182 11.36 6.95 -2.83
C PHE A 182 11.14 8.39 -3.27
N LYS A 183 9.92 8.82 -3.61
CA LYS A 183 9.64 10.23 -3.93
C LYS A 183 9.99 11.19 -2.77
N ARG A 184 9.89 10.74 -1.52
CA ARG A 184 10.21 11.55 -0.33
C ARG A 184 11.72 11.65 -0.06
N GLU A 185 12.45 10.54 -0.18
CA GLU A 185 13.89 10.44 0.11
C GLU A 185 14.79 10.82 -1.09
N VAL A 186 14.20 10.66 -2.28
CA VAL A 186 14.66 10.77 -3.67
C VAL A 186 14.53 12.09 -4.44
N PRO A 187 15.34 13.16 -4.31
CA PRO A 187 15.09 14.40 -5.05
C PRO A 187 14.94 14.20 -6.56
N GLU A 188 15.78 13.36 -7.15
CA GLU A 188 15.76 13.02 -8.57
C GLU A 188 14.50 12.25 -8.98
N VAL A 189 13.93 11.43 -8.08
CA VAL A 189 12.65 10.72 -8.29
C VAL A 189 11.47 11.68 -8.14
N ALA A 190 11.53 12.61 -7.18
CA ALA A 190 10.50 13.62 -6.97
C ALA A 190 10.37 14.59 -8.17
N GLN A 191 11.51 14.94 -8.78
CA GLN A 191 11.58 15.83 -9.94
C GLN A 191 11.30 15.12 -11.27
N GLY A 192 11.24 13.78 -11.27
CA GLY A 192 11.05 12.97 -12.47
C GLY A 192 12.29 12.81 -13.35
N SER A 193 13.48 13.21 -12.87
CA SER A 193 14.76 12.91 -13.53
C SER A 193 15.09 11.42 -13.49
N VAL A 194 14.66 10.73 -12.42
CA VAL A 194 14.74 9.27 -12.28
C VAL A 194 13.32 8.72 -12.17
N GLU A 195 12.98 7.77 -13.03
CA GLU A 195 11.67 7.11 -13.08
C GLU A 195 11.76 5.71 -12.45
N LEU A 196 10.81 5.38 -11.58
CA LEU A 196 10.63 4.01 -11.06
C LEU A 196 9.77 3.22 -12.05
N LYS A 197 10.40 2.54 -13.02
CA LYS A 197 9.70 1.81 -14.09
C LYS A 197 8.82 0.68 -13.60
N THR A 198 9.32 -0.12 -12.66
CA THR A 198 8.59 -1.29 -12.17
C THR A 198 9.00 -1.60 -10.73
N ILE A 199 8.00 -1.83 -9.88
CA ILE A 199 8.20 -2.25 -8.48
C ILE A 199 7.57 -3.63 -8.32
N VAL A 200 8.41 -4.63 -8.01
CA VAL A 200 7.96 -5.96 -7.65
C VAL A 200 8.30 -6.20 -6.19
N ARG A 201 7.29 -6.56 -5.40
CA ARG A 201 7.40 -6.63 -3.94
C ARG A 201 6.83 -7.93 -3.42
N GLU A 202 7.54 -8.54 -2.48
CA GLU A 202 7.00 -9.49 -1.51
C GLU A 202 7.09 -8.80 -0.13
N PRO A 203 5.99 -8.15 0.32
CA PRO A 203 6.02 -7.23 1.46
C PRO A 203 6.60 -7.85 2.72
N GLY A 204 7.48 -7.11 3.40
CA GLY A 204 8.18 -7.56 4.60
C GLY A 204 9.39 -8.46 4.35
N ASN A 205 9.61 -8.92 3.11
CA ASN A 205 10.74 -9.78 2.77
C ASN A 205 11.70 -9.10 1.81
N ARG A 206 11.28 -8.88 0.57
CA ARG A 206 12.15 -8.36 -0.48
C ARG A 206 11.36 -7.63 -1.58
N ALA A 207 11.95 -6.56 -2.10
CA ALA A 207 11.47 -5.83 -3.26
C ALA A 207 12.59 -5.68 -4.30
N LYS A 208 12.22 -5.74 -5.58
CA LYS A 208 13.07 -5.34 -6.70
C LYS A 208 12.44 -4.13 -7.41
N ILE A 209 13.25 -3.11 -7.62
CA ILE A 209 12.83 -1.84 -8.20
C ILE A 209 13.69 -1.56 -9.42
N ALA A 210 13.07 -1.52 -10.60
CA ALA A 210 13.73 -1.12 -11.82
C ALA A 210 13.64 0.41 -11.99
N VAL A 211 14.79 1.05 -12.16
CA VAL A 211 14.90 2.51 -12.27
C VAL A 211 15.54 2.93 -13.59
N PHE A 212 15.07 4.05 -14.14
CA PHE A 212 15.52 4.58 -15.42
C PHE A 212 15.77 6.08 -15.31
N SER A 213 16.72 6.61 -16.08
CA SER A 213 16.91 8.05 -16.28
C SER A 213 17.13 8.30 -17.76
N SER A 214 16.37 9.24 -18.33
CA SER A 214 16.60 9.74 -19.68
C SER A 214 17.58 10.91 -19.71
N GLN A 215 17.96 11.46 -18.55
CA GLN A 215 18.81 12.64 -18.46
C GLN A 215 20.29 12.23 -18.49
N PRO A 216 21.08 12.74 -19.45
CA PRO A 216 22.51 12.45 -19.51
C PRO A 216 23.24 12.88 -18.23
N GLY A 217 24.11 12.02 -17.73
CA GLY A 217 24.91 12.29 -16.53
C GLY A 217 24.22 12.00 -15.20
N ILE A 218 22.97 11.55 -15.21
CA ILE A 218 22.28 11.06 -14.01
C ILE A 218 22.31 9.54 -13.98
N ASP A 219 22.99 8.98 -12.98
CA ASP A 219 22.96 7.56 -12.67
C ASP A 219 21.70 7.25 -11.82
N PRO A 220 20.68 6.57 -12.38
CA PRO A 220 19.44 6.32 -11.67
C PRO A 220 19.62 5.40 -10.45
N VAL A 221 20.55 4.44 -10.51
CA VAL A 221 20.80 3.51 -9.41
C VAL A 221 21.55 4.24 -8.29
N GLY A 222 22.64 4.93 -8.63
CA GLY A 222 23.41 5.74 -7.68
C GLY A 222 22.59 6.84 -7.00
N SER A 223 21.69 7.48 -7.76
CA SER A 223 20.73 8.44 -7.20
C SER A 223 19.79 7.79 -6.20
N CYS A 224 19.25 6.61 -6.46
CA CYS A 224 18.33 5.97 -5.52
C CYS A 224 19.03 5.35 -4.30
N VAL A 225 20.26 4.85 -4.47
CA VAL A 225 21.05 4.22 -3.39
C VAL A 225 21.65 5.28 -2.46
N GLY A 226 22.19 6.37 -3.02
CA GLY A 226 22.93 7.39 -2.27
C GLY A 226 24.32 6.93 -1.82
N GLN A 227 25.09 7.84 -1.22
CA GLN A 227 26.44 7.52 -0.74
C GLN A 227 26.39 6.36 0.26
N LYS A 228 27.12 5.27 -0.03
CA LYS A 228 27.15 4.05 0.80
C LYS A 228 25.76 3.46 1.11
N GLY A 229 24.76 3.71 0.26
CA GLY A 229 23.40 3.20 0.46
C GLY A 229 22.54 3.97 1.48
N VAL A 230 22.96 5.15 1.94
CA VAL A 230 22.24 5.88 3.02
C VAL A 230 20.75 6.09 2.69
N ARG A 231 20.42 6.46 1.44
CA ARG A 231 19.03 6.74 1.04
C ARG A 231 18.16 5.49 1.04
N VAL A 232 18.63 4.41 0.38
CA VAL A 232 17.89 3.14 0.37
C VAL A 232 17.79 2.53 1.77
N GLN A 233 18.80 2.68 2.62
CA GLN A 233 18.75 2.20 4.01
C GLN A 233 17.73 2.96 4.86
N ALA A 234 17.57 4.28 4.64
CA ALA A 234 16.52 5.05 5.31
C ALA A 234 15.11 4.53 4.96
N ILE A 235 14.88 4.21 3.69
CA ILE A 235 13.61 3.61 3.23
C ILE A 235 13.42 2.21 3.84
N ILE A 236 14.46 1.38 3.86
CA ILE A 236 14.41 0.04 4.50
C ILE A 236 14.05 0.16 6.00
N GLN A 237 14.61 1.14 6.70
CA GLN A 237 14.30 1.39 8.12
C GLN A 237 12.84 1.83 8.33
N GLU A 238 12.29 2.65 7.44
CA GLU A 238 10.87 3.01 7.43
C GLU A 238 9.95 1.79 7.16
N LEU A 239 10.48 0.76 6.50
CA LEU A 239 9.85 -0.55 6.33
C LEU A 239 10.14 -1.54 7.48
N GLY A 240 10.54 -1.03 8.65
CA GLY A 240 10.82 -1.84 9.83
C GLY A 240 12.16 -2.58 9.79
N GLY A 241 13.00 -2.34 8.78
CA GLY A 241 14.33 -2.94 8.62
C GLY A 241 14.35 -4.39 8.13
N LEU A 242 13.16 -5.00 7.97
CA LEU A 242 13.01 -6.42 7.60
C LEU A 242 13.04 -6.62 6.08
N GLU A 243 12.46 -5.67 5.34
CA GLU A 243 12.32 -5.76 3.90
C GLU A 243 13.60 -5.31 3.18
N LYS A 244 14.23 -6.21 2.41
CA LYS A 244 15.38 -5.89 1.57
C LYS A 244 14.93 -5.25 0.25
N ILE A 245 15.60 -4.19 -0.18
CA ILE A 245 15.30 -3.51 -1.44
C ILE A 245 16.50 -3.63 -2.37
N ASP A 246 16.31 -4.26 -3.52
CA ASP A 246 17.26 -4.23 -4.63
C ASP A 246 16.83 -3.17 -5.64
N ILE A 247 17.76 -2.30 -6.00
CA ILE A 247 17.56 -1.27 -7.02
C ILE A 247 18.41 -1.67 -8.22
N ILE A 248 17.77 -1.82 -9.37
CA ILE A 248 18.42 -2.26 -10.60
C ILE A 248 18.13 -1.25 -11.70
N GLN A 249 19.07 -1.09 -12.62
CA GLN A 249 18.84 -0.27 -13.80
C GLN A 249 17.83 -0.98 -14.71
N TRP A 250 16.94 -0.22 -15.33
CA TRP A 250 16.10 -0.71 -16.41
C TRP A 250 16.85 -0.58 -17.74
N SER A 251 16.69 -1.56 -18.63
CA SER A 251 17.29 -1.58 -19.95
C SER A 251 16.26 -2.03 -20.99
N ASP A 252 16.28 -1.42 -22.16
CA ASP A 252 15.52 -1.89 -23.34
C ASP A 252 16.04 -3.24 -23.85
N ASN A 253 17.33 -3.51 -23.67
CA ASN A 253 17.92 -4.80 -24.02
C ASN A 253 17.55 -5.84 -22.95
N ILE A 254 16.75 -6.83 -23.36
CA ILE A 254 16.14 -7.80 -22.45
C ILE A 254 17.18 -8.71 -21.75
N GLU A 255 18.23 -9.13 -22.45
CA GLU A 255 19.33 -9.92 -21.87
C GLU A 255 20.00 -9.17 -20.71
N THR A 256 20.34 -7.89 -20.96
CA THR A 256 20.92 -7.00 -19.95
C THR A 256 19.97 -6.79 -18.78
N TYR A 257 18.68 -6.58 -19.07
CA TYR A 257 17.68 -6.35 -18.03
C TYR A 257 17.45 -7.58 -17.15
N ILE A 258 17.42 -8.79 -17.74
CA ILE A 258 17.33 -10.06 -17.00
C ILE A 258 18.58 -10.30 -16.15
N ALA A 259 19.77 -10.07 -16.71
CA ALA A 259 21.02 -10.18 -15.96
C ALA A 259 21.02 -9.24 -14.74
N GLN A 260 20.58 -7.99 -14.92
CA GLN A 260 20.45 -7.02 -13.83
C GLN A 260 19.38 -7.42 -12.81
N ALA A 261 18.25 -8.00 -13.25
CA ALA A 261 17.17 -8.46 -12.38
C ALA A 261 17.60 -9.57 -11.40
N LEU A 262 18.60 -10.37 -11.78
CA LEU A 262 19.15 -11.44 -10.95
C LEU A 262 20.19 -10.97 -9.92
N SER A 263 20.54 -9.67 -9.90
CA SER A 263 21.35 -9.05 -8.85
C SER A 263 20.86 -9.47 -7.46
N PRO A 264 21.74 -9.93 -6.56
CA PRO A 264 23.18 -9.68 -6.51
C PRO A 264 24.09 -10.68 -7.25
N ALA A 265 23.54 -11.69 -7.93
CA ALA A 265 24.36 -12.69 -8.64
C ALA A 265 25.22 -12.03 -9.72
N LYS A 266 26.48 -12.47 -9.84
CA LYS A 266 27.47 -11.90 -10.77
C LYS A 266 27.80 -12.84 -11.92
N ASN A 267 28.42 -12.28 -12.97
CA ASN A 267 28.86 -13.02 -14.16
C ASN A 267 27.74 -13.83 -14.83
N VAL A 268 26.54 -13.23 -14.85
CA VAL A 268 25.33 -13.83 -15.42
C VAL A 268 25.36 -13.67 -16.93
N ARG A 269 25.35 -14.79 -17.67
CA ARG A 269 25.12 -14.80 -19.11
C ARG A 269 23.67 -15.20 -19.38
N VAL A 270 23.01 -14.47 -20.26
CA VAL A 270 21.60 -14.67 -20.58
C VAL A 270 21.46 -14.92 -22.08
N GLU A 271 20.73 -15.95 -22.44
CA GLU A 271 20.29 -16.25 -23.81
C GLU A 271 18.76 -16.27 -23.80
N VAL A 272 18.13 -15.46 -24.66
CA VAL A 272 16.69 -15.24 -24.64
C VAL A 272 16.04 -15.80 -25.89
N ASP A 273 14.98 -16.57 -25.69
CA ASP A 273 13.97 -16.88 -26.69
C ASP A 273 12.83 -15.86 -26.58
N GLU A 274 12.76 -14.93 -27.53
CA GLU A 274 11.74 -13.87 -27.54
C GLU A 274 10.34 -14.39 -27.91
N GLU A 275 10.24 -15.48 -28.67
CA GLU A 275 8.94 -16.04 -29.09
C GLU A 275 8.25 -16.72 -27.91
N GLU A 276 8.98 -17.57 -27.18
CA GLU A 276 8.46 -18.32 -26.02
C GLU A 276 8.54 -17.53 -24.70
N LYS A 277 9.21 -16.37 -24.72
CA LYS A 277 9.52 -15.56 -23.52
C LYS A 277 10.25 -16.36 -22.44
N VAL A 278 11.22 -17.16 -22.87
CA VAL A 278 12.08 -17.98 -22.00
C VAL A 278 13.49 -17.40 -22.04
N ALA A 279 14.14 -17.35 -20.88
CA ALA A 279 15.51 -16.91 -20.74
C ALA A 279 16.33 -18.03 -20.09
N HIS A 280 17.29 -18.56 -20.84
CA HIS A 280 18.30 -19.49 -20.36
C HIS A 280 19.45 -18.69 -19.76
N VAL A 281 19.68 -18.89 -18.48
CA VAL A 281 20.63 -18.10 -17.70
C VAL A 281 21.72 -18.99 -17.17
N PHE A 282 22.95 -18.66 -17.51
CA PHE A 282 24.14 -19.35 -17.05
C PHE A 282 24.85 -18.51 -16.00
N VAL A 283 25.08 -19.11 -14.84
CA VAL A 283 25.80 -18.48 -13.73
C VAL A 283 26.92 -19.39 -13.24
N PRO A 284 28.00 -18.83 -12.66
CA PRO A 284 28.98 -19.62 -11.93
C PRO A 284 28.34 -20.49 -10.84
N GLN A 285 28.89 -21.68 -10.60
CA GLN A 285 28.33 -22.64 -9.64
C GLN A 285 28.22 -22.08 -8.21
N ASP A 286 29.13 -21.19 -7.82
CA ASP A 286 29.13 -20.49 -6.52
C ASP A 286 28.04 -19.40 -6.42
N GLU A 287 27.66 -18.81 -7.55
CA GLU A 287 26.60 -17.79 -7.64
C GLU A 287 25.20 -18.39 -7.86
N LEU A 288 25.10 -19.68 -8.22
CA LEU A 288 23.83 -20.37 -8.49
C LEU A 288 22.82 -20.23 -7.34
N SER A 289 23.27 -20.41 -6.10
CA SER A 289 22.42 -20.29 -4.91
C SER A 289 21.89 -18.86 -4.72
N LEU A 290 22.73 -17.85 -5.00
CA LEU A 290 22.35 -16.44 -4.92
C LEU A 290 21.37 -16.06 -6.04
N ALA A 291 21.61 -16.56 -7.26
CA ALA A 291 20.77 -16.34 -8.43
C ALA A 291 19.36 -16.91 -8.22
N ILE A 292 19.24 -18.14 -7.68
CA ILE A 292 17.96 -18.76 -7.33
C ILE A 292 17.29 -18.00 -6.16
N GLY A 293 18.07 -17.75 -5.10
CA GLY A 293 17.61 -17.18 -3.84
C GLY A 293 16.84 -18.18 -2.97
N LYS A 294 16.63 -17.82 -1.71
CA LYS A 294 15.88 -18.66 -0.75
C LYS A 294 14.46 -18.94 -1.29
N ASP A 295 14.07 -20.20 -1.36
CA ASP A 295 12.76 -20.66 -1.88
C ASP A 295 12.45 -20.16 -3.31
N GLY A 296 13.49 -19.86 -4.10
CA GLY A 296 13.35 -19.31 -5.46
C GLY A 296 12.88 -17.85 -5.50
N GLN A 297 12.96 -17.12 -4.37
CA GLN A 297 12.44 -15.74 -4.27
C GLN A 297 13.10 -14.81 -5.30
N ASN A 298 14.41 -14.90 -5.50
CA ASN A 298 15.13 -13.97 -6.38
C ASN A 298 14.66 -14.12 -7.84
N VAL A 299 14.58 -15.37 -8.31
CA VAL A 299 14.08 -15.71 -9.65
C VAL A 299 12.62 -15.33 -9.82
N ARG A 300 11.79 -15.55 -8.80
CA ARG A 300 10.37 -15.17 -8.85
C ARG A 300 10.18 -13.66 -8.97
N LEU A 301 10.97 -12.87 -8.24
CA LEU A 301 10.95 -11.42 -8.35
C LEU A 301 11.48 -10.96 -9.71
N ALA A 302 12.54 -11.58 -10.23
CA ALA A 302 13.08 -11.30 -11.56
C ALA A 302 12.06 -11.63 -12.66
N TYR A 303 11.42 -12.80 -12.63
CA TYR A 303 10.31 -13.17 -13.53
C TYR A 303 9.19 -12.14 -13.50
N LYS A 304 8.74 -11.72 -12.32
CA LYS A 304 7.66 -10.71 -12.19
C LYS A 304 8.07 -9.35 -12.77
N LEU A 305 9.37 -9.04 -12.78
CA LEU A 305 9.94 -7.78 -13.22
C LEU A 305 10.17 -7.75 -14.74
N THR A 306 10.72 -8.82 -15.30
CA THR A 306 11.03 -8.93 -16.74
C THR A 306 9.90 -9.53 -17.57
N LYS A 307 9.01 -10.32 -16.95
CA LYS A 307 7.96 -11.13 -17.59
C LYS A 307 8.48 -12.28 -18.46
N TYR A 308 9.72 -12.71 -18.25
CA TYR A 308 10.33 -13.87 -18.91
C TYR A 308 10.50 -15.02 -17.93
N ARG A 309 10.19 -16.25 -18.35
CA ARG A 309 10.50 -17.46 -17.57
C ARG A 309 12.01 -17.60 -17.53
N ILE A 310 12.58 -17.69 -16.33
CA ILE A 310 14.03 -17.74 -16.13
C ILE A 310 14.43 -19.15 -15.73
N GLU A 311 15.24 -19.79 -16.54
CA GLU A 311 15.82 -21.11 -16.30
C GLU A 311 17.30 -20.92 -16.00
N ILE A 312 17.72 -21.27 -14.78
CA ILE A 312 19.09 -21.01 -14.31
C ILE A 312 19.89 -22.30 -14.26
N GLU A 313 21.04 -22.29 -14.91
CA GLU A 313 22.01 -23.38 -14.92
C GLU A 313 23.36 -22.92 -14.36
N GLY A 314 23.95 -23.76 -13.51
CA GLY A 314 25.29 -23.55 -12.97
C GLY A 314 26.34 -24.09 -13.94
N LYS A 315 27.31 -23.26 -14.33
CA LYS A 315 28.49 -23.69 -15.10
C LYS A 315 29.72 -23.78 -14.22
N THR A 316 30.46 -24.88 -14.35
CA THR A 316 31.83 -25.03 -13.83
C THR A 316 32.83 -24.51 -14.85
N GLU A 317 33.96 -23.94 -14.40
CA GLU A 317 35.00 -23.37 -15.29
C GLU A 317 35.48 -24.36 -16.38
N SER A 318 35.36 -25.67 -16.15
CA SER A 318 35.67 -26.74 -17.10
C SER A 318 34.78 -26.81 -18.35
N ASP A 319 33.55 -26.28 -18.32
CA ASP A 319 32.64 -26.28 -19.48
C ASP A 319 32.95 -25.17 -20.50
N SER A 320 33.84 -24.24 -20.16
CA SER A 320 34.20 -23.12 -21.03
C SER A 320 35.30 -23.45 -22.05
N GLY A 321 35.91 -24.65 -21.98
CA GLY A 321 37.10 -25.03 -22.75
C GLY A 321 36.91 -26.08 -23.86
N GLU A 322 35.81 -26.83 -23.90
CA GLU A 322 35.72 -28.00 -24.81
C GLU A 322 34.97 -27.75 -26.13
N ASN A 323 34.09 -26.74 -26.23
CA ASN A 323 33.29 -26.52 -27.45
C ASN A 323 33.99 -25.70 -28.57
N ALA A 324 35.30 -25.48 -28.49
CA ALA A 324 36.06 -24.72 -29.52
C ALA A 324 37.10 -25.55 -30.29
N LYS A 325 37.16 -26.88 -30.11
CA LYS A 325 38.17 -27.72 -30.79
C LYS A 325 37.67 -28.98 -31.52
N GLU A 326 36.37 -29.30 -31.52
CA GLU A 326 35.89 -30.53 -32.18
C GLU A 326 35.53 -30.42 -33.68
N GLU A 327 35.56 -29.23 -34.30
CA GLU A 327 35.26 -29.10 -35.75
C GLU A 327 36.49 -29.11 -36.69
N ALA A 328 37.70 -29.42 -36.21
CA ALA A 328 38.89 -29.40 -37.07
C ALA A 328 39.84 -30.58 -36.87
N THR A 329 39.34 -31.82 -36.75
CA THR A 329 40.10 -33.03 -37.12
C THR A 329 39.15 -34.20 -37.42
N SER A 330 38.53 -34.18 -38.60
CA SER A 330 37.99 -35.41 -39.21
C SER A 330 38.41 -35.47 -40.66
N ASP A 331 39.71 -35.60 -40.89
CA ASP A 331 40.20 -36.24 -42.10
C ASP A 331 41.54 -36.91 -41.82
N VAL A 332 41.63 -38.15 -42.30
CA VAL A 332 42.79 -39.06 -42.38
C VAL A 332 42.93 -40.11 -41.26
N ALA A 333 42.81 -41.36 -41.72
CA ALA A 333 43.33 -42.63 -41.20
C ALA A 333 42.42 -43.47 -40.29
N SER A 334 41.48 -44.16 -40.93
CA SER A 334 41.23 -45.57 -40.65
C SER A 334 42.43 -46.40 -41.13
N ASP A 335 43.23 -46.94 -40.22
CA ASP A 335 43.56 -48.36 -40.33
C ASP A 335 43.88 -48.91 -38.95
N ASN A 336 43.22 -50.01 -38.64
CA ASN A 336 43.20 -50.64 -37.33
C ASN A 336 44.06 -51.91 -37.37
N ASP A 337 44.36 -52.42 -36.18
CA ASP A 337 44.95 -53.73 -35.88
C ASP A 337 46.49 -53.81 -36.03
N THR A 338 47.27 -54.12 -34.99
CA THR A 338 47.17 -55.39 -34.25
C THR A 338 47.93 -55.35 -32.91
N LYS A 339 47.34 -55.99 -31.89
CA LYS A 339 47.97 -56.73 -30.77
C LYS A 339 49.10 -56.08 -29.96
N LYS A 340 48.83 -55.80 -28.68
CA LYS A 340 49.74 -56.14 -27.57
C LYS A 340 48.99 -56.67 -26.35
N THR A 341 49.33 -57.90 -26.02
CA THR A 341 49.06 -58.73 -24.83
C THR A 341 49.52 -58.07 -23.52
N GLU A 342 48.71 -58.28 -22.48
CA GLU A 342 49.05 -58.67 -21.09
C GLU A 342 50.36 -58.13 -20.48
N SER A 343 50.24 -57.23 -19.49
CA SER A 343 50.40 -57.52 -18.05
C SER A 343 51.68 -58.29 -17.71
N ASP A 344 52.63 -57.67 -16.99
CA ASP A 344 52.66 -57.82 -15.53
C ASP A 344 53.75 -56.92 -14.91
N SER A 345 53.71 -56.92 -13.59
CA SER A 345 54.23 -55.98 -12.62
C SER A 345 55.64 -56.32 -12.08
N VAL A 346 56.15 -55.40 -11.26
CA VAL A 346 57.10 -55.59 -10.13
C VAL A 346 58.60 -55.27 -10.31
N GLU A 347 58.96 -54.17 -9.64
CA GLU A 347 60.12 -53.85 -8.78
C GLU A 347 61.54 -54.45 -8.98
N LYS A 348 62.48 -53.48 -8.98
CA LYS A 348 63.71 -53.33 -8.16
C LYS A 348 64.91 -54.28 -8.26
N SER A 349 66.04 -53.58 -8.33
CA SER A 349 67.29 -53.73 -7.53
C SER A 349 68.48 -54.49 -8.12
N GLU A 350 69.63 -53.78 -8.04
CA GLU A 350 71.02 -54.25 -7.88
C GLU A 350 71.57 -55.13 -9.04
N LYS A 351 72.64 -54.74 -9.73
CA LYS A 351 73.97 -54.35 -9.24
C LYS A 351 74.82 -53.81 -10.39
#